data_AF-A0A9P9QID4-F1
#
_entry.id   AF-A0A9P9QID4-F1
#
_cell.length_a   1.000
_cell.length_b   1.000
_cell.length_c   1.000
_cell.angle_alpha   90.00
_cell.angle_beta   90.00
_cell.angle_gamma   90.00
#
_symmetry.space_group_name_H-M   'P 1'
#
loop_
_entity.id
_entity.type
_entity.pdbx_description
1 polymer ?
#
loop_
_entity_poly.entity_id
_entity_poly.type
_entity_poly.pdbx_seq_one_letter_code
_entity_poly.pdbx_strand_id
1 'polypeptide(L)'
;MSSLEDLPDELLVAVVGYLRPPSLPKVSLVNHRFHSLTISHLYATFAGPKAQQFLRTITTSQDQYRLAERVKKVQWRAYINDVKDPTGVRAKIKRCITGSERQPVIKAYQQLGLRGPSDSCGPPLDVLFARKLNPYEHWYLEFFLSFLPNVTDVEIHDAWHWDDCIRW
;
A
#
# COMPACT_ATOMS: atom_id res chain seq x y z
N MET A 1 -35.77 13.99 -17.99
CA MET A 1 -34.40 14.50 -17.79
C MET A 1 -33.56 13.29 -17.42
N SER A 2 -32.55 12.95 -18.21
CA SER A 2 -31.64 11.85 -17.92
C SER A 2 -30.63 12.30 -16.88
N SER A 3 -30.63 11.65 -15.72
CA SER A 3 -29.66 11.89 -14.66
C SER A 3 -28.48 10.93 -14.83
N LEU A 4 -27.30 11.38 -14.40
CA LEU A 4 -26.12 10.52 -14.30
C LEU A 4 -26.32 9.41 -13.24
N GLU A 5 -27.31 9.58 -12.35
CA GLU A 5 -27.76 8.57 -11.39
C GLU A 5 -28.57 7.44 -12.04
N ASP A 6 -29.12 7.65 -13.24
CA ASP A 6 -29.89 6.64 -13.97
C ASP A 6 -28.99 5.69 -14.79
N LEU A 7 -27.68 5.99 -14.88
CA LEU A 7 -26.74 5.16 -15.61
C LEU A 7 -26.48 3.83 -14.87
N PRO A 8 -26.37 2.68 -15.53
CA PRO A 8 -25.90 1.43 -14.92
C PRO A 8 -24.49 1.51 -14.34
N ASP A 9 -24.22 0.76 -13.27
CA ASP A 9 -22.92 0.72 -12.58
C ASP A 9 -21.79 0.28 -13.52
N GLU A 10 -22.06 -0.66 -14.44
CA GLU A 10 -21.09 -1.19 -15.38
C GLU A 10 -20.57 -0.12 -16.33
N LEU A 11 -21.46 0.77 -16.80
CA LEU A 11 -21.09 1.89 -17.66
C LEU A 11 -20.29 2.94 -16.89
N LEU A 12 -20.66 3.22 -15.64
CA LEU A 12 -19.89 4.12 -14.78
C LEU A 12 -18.49 3.58 -14.50
N VAL A 13 -18.36 2.27 -14.24
CA VAL A 13 -17.06 1.60 -14.08
C VAL A 13 -16.24 1.67 -15.37
N ALA A 14 -16.85 1.44 -16.53
CA ALA A 14 -16.17 1.56 -17.81
C ALA A 14 -15.62 2.98 -18.02
N VAL A 15 -16.43 4.01 -17.74
CA VAL A 15 -15.99 5.43 -17.80
C VAL A 15 -14.84 5.70 -16.83
N VAL A 16 -14.94 5.21 -15.59
CA VAL A 16 -13.89 5.33 -14.57
C VAL A 16 -12.59 4.69 -15.04
N GLY A 17 -12.64 3.57 -15.77
CA GLY A 17 -11.48 2.91 -16.37
C GLY A 17 -10.68 3.78 -17.35
N TYR A 18 -11.32 4.79 -17.98
CA TYR A 18 -10.65 5.74 -18.87
C TYR A 18 -10.08 6.97 -18.14
N LEU A 19 -10.39 7.16 -16.85
CA LEU A 19 -9.91 8.31 -16.10
C LEU A 19 -8.44 8.15 -15.71
N ARG A 20 -7.68 9.24 -15.89
CA ARG A 20 -6.29 9.27 -15.42
C ARG A 20 -6.24 9.33 -13.88
N PRO A 21 -5.16 8.83 -13.25
CA PRO A 21 -4.97 8.85 -11.80
C PRO A 21 -5.29 10.17 -11.06
N PRO A 22 -4.97 11.38 -11.57
CA PRO A 22 -5.31 12.62 -10.85
C PRO A 22 -6.82 12.94 -10.83
N SER A 23 -7.62 12.31 -11.70
CA SER A 23 -9.07 12.56 -11.79
C SER A 23 -9.87 11.61 -10.88
N LEU A 24 -9.38 10.39 -10.66
CA LEU A 24 -10.08 9.37 -9.87
C LEU A 24 -10.42 9.81 -8.43
N PRO A 25 -9.52 10.47 -7.67
CA PRO A 25 -9.85 10.92 -6.32
C PRO A 25 -10.98 11.95 -6.32
N LYS A 26 -11.05 12.81 -7.36
CA LYS A 26 -12.12 13.82 -7.46
C LYS A 26 -13.48 13.16 -7.70
N VAL A 27 -13.51 12.12 -8.54
CA VAL A 27 -14.74 11.35 -8.80
C VAL A 27 -15.21 10.61 -7.55
N SER A 28 -14.30 10.05 -6.76
CA SER A 28 -14.66 9.36 -5.51
C SER A 28 -15.34 10.26 -4.46
N LEU A 29 -15.23 11.58 -4.59
CA LEU A 29 -15.82 12.54 -3.66
C LEU A 29 -17.21 13.03 -4.08
N VAL A 30 -17.70 12.65 -5.27
CA VAL A 30 -18.97 13.15 -5.82
C VAL A 30 -20.16 12.66 -5.00
N ASN A 31 -20.27 11.35 -4.79
CA ASN A 31 -21.28 10.73 -3.93
C ASN A 31 -20.84 9.33 -3.49
N HIS A 32 -21.63 8.69 -2.62
CA HIS A 32 -21.32 7.36 -2.09
C HIS A 32 -21.23 6.27 -3.18
N ARG A 33 -22.05 6.38 -4.24
CA ARG A 33 -22.04 5.42 -5.35
C ARG A 33 -20.73 5.50 -6.13
N PHE A 34 -20.31 6.70 -6.53
CA PHE A 34 -19.03 6.93 -7.20
C PHE A 34 -17.85 6.54 -6.31
N HIS A 35 -17.91 6.82 -5.01
CA HIS A 35 -16.92 6.34 -4.06
C HIS A 35 -16.77 4.81 -4.14
N SER A 36 -17.88 4.07 -4.06
CA SER A 36 -17.87 2.60 -4.15
C SER A 36 -17.30 2.07 -5.47
N LEU A 37 -17.66 2.68 -6.60
CA LEU A 37 -17.21 2.21 -7.93
C LEU A 37 -15.75 2.58 -8.26
N THR A 38 -15.25 3.67 -7.69
CA THR A 38 -13.87 4.14 -7.95
C THR A 38 -12.83 3.55 -7.00
N ILE A 39 -13.25 3.05 -5.83
CA ILE A 39 -12.31 2.63 -4.79
C ILE A 39 -11.38 1.51 -5.24
N SER A 40 -11.86 0.53 -6.01
CA SER A 40 -11.01 -0.55 -6.53
C SER A 40 -9.93 -0.01 -7.47
N HIS A 41 -10.27 0.99 -8.30
CA HIS A 41 -9.32 1.63 -9.22
C HIS A 41 -8.31 2.50 -8.47
N LEU A 42 -8.74 3.20 -7.42
CA LEU A 42 -7.88 4.04 -6.59
C LEU A 42 -6.83 3.24 -5.82
N TYR A 43 -7.20 2.06 -5.33
CA TYR A 43 -6.33 1.23 -4.51
C TYR A 43 -5.67 0.08 -5.28
N ALA A 44 -5.98 -0.11 -6.58
CA ALA A 44 -5.40 -1.16 -7.41
C ALA A 44 -3.86 -1.12 -7.43
N THR A 45 -3.28 0.08 -7.45
CA THR A 45 -1.82 0.28 -7.44
C THR A 45 -1.40 1.08 -6.21
N PHE A 46 -0.57 0.47 -5.36
CA PHE A 46 0.07 1.15 -4.24
C PHE A 46 1.40 1.78 -4.70
N ALA A 47 1.53 3.10 -4.59
CA ALA A 47 2.64 3.84 -5.21
C ALA A 47 3.94 3.93 -4.38
N GLY A 48 4.01 3.36 -3.17
CA GLY A 48 5.24 3.32 -2.34
C GLY A 48 5.32 4.30 -1.15
N PRO A 49 5.15 5.64 -1.31
CA PRO A 49 5.63 6.62 -0.34
C PRO A 49 4.80 6.74 0.96
N LYS A 50 3.79 5.89 1.16
CA LYS A 50 2.91 5.95 2.33
C LYS A 50 2.69 4.59 2.98
N ALA A 51 3.63 3.66 2.82
CA ALA A 51 3.46 2.25 3.24
C ALA A 51 3.10 2.16 4.73
N GLN A 52 3.78 2.96 5.55
CA GLN A 52 3.50 3.09 6.98
C GLN A 52 2.09 3.56 7.31
N GLN A 53 1.61 4.61 6.63
CA GLN A 53 0.26 5.13 6.83
C GLN A 53 -0.78 4.12 6.38
N PHE A 54 -0.51 3.43 5.27
CA PHE A 54 -1.36 2.38 4.74
C PHE A 54 -1.46 1.19 5.71
N LEU A 55 -0.33 0.69 6.23
CA LEU A 55 -0.29 -0.36 7.25
C LEU A 55 -1.10 0.04 8.48
N ARG A 56 -0.91 1.27 8.98
CA ARG A 56 -1.70 1.78 10.10
C ARG A 56 -3.19 1.74 9.78
N THR A 57 -3.61 2.23 8.61
CA THR A 57 -5.00 2.21 8.18
C THR A 57 -5.55 0.78 8.14
N ILE A 58 -4.94 -0.13 7.37
CA ILE A 58 -5.49 -1.48 7.21
C ILE A 58 -5.48 -2.32 8.49
N THR A 59 -4.68 -1.95 9.50
CA THR A 59 -4.58 -2.66 10.79
C THR A 59 -5.44 -2.05 11.91
N THR A 60 -6.00 -0.84 11.72
CA THR A 60 -6.78 -0.15 12.77
C THR A 60 -8.26 -0.54 12.76
N SER A 61 -8.82 -0.98 11.62
CA SER A 61 -10.23 -1.35 11.50
C SER A 61 -10.44 -2.55 10.57
N GLN A 62 -11.36 -3.44 10.92
CA GLN A 62 -11.71 -4.61 10.09
C GLN A 62 -12.22 -4.22 8.70
N ASP A 63 -12.97 -3.13 8.58
CA ASP A 63 -13.46 -2.64 7.28
C ASP A 63 -12.31 -2.14 6.38
N GLN A 64 -11.20 -1.73 6.99
CA GLN A 64 -10.02 -1.22 6.29
C GLN A 64 -9.10 -2.35 5.83
N TYR A 65 -9.25 -3.58 6.35
CA TYR A 65 -8.57 -4.76 5.82
C TYR A 65 -8.96 -5.04 4.36
N ARG A 66 -10.21 -4.76 3.98
CA ARG A 66 -10.68 -4.88 2.58
C ARG A 66 -9.94 -3.94 1.61
N LEU A 67 -9.26 -2.90 2.10
CA LEU A 67 -8.41 -2.06 1.25
C LEU A 67 -7.15 -2.80 0.82
N ALA A 68 -6.60 -3.67 1.67
CA ALA A 68 -5.43 -4.47 1.36
C ALA A 68 -5.72 -5.48 0.24
N GLU A 69 -6.91 -6.08 0.25
CA GLU A 69 -7.39 -7.02 -0.78
C GLU A 69 -7.55 -6.35 -2.15
N ARG A 70 -7.72 -5.02 -2.19
CA ARG A 70 -7.88 -4.27 -3.45
C ARG A 70 -6.56 -3.95 -4.13
N VAL A 71 -5.44 -4.03 -3.40
CA VAL A 71 -4.11 -3.79 -3.98
C VAL A 71 -3.72 -4.98 -4.84
N LYS A 72 -3.48 -4.73 -6.13
CA LYS A 72 -3.02 -5.72 -7.12
C LYS A 72 -1.57 -5.49 -7.53
N LYS A 73 -1.15 -4.22 -7.56
CA LYS A 73 0.21 -3.82 -7.94
C LYS A 73 0.85 -3.00 -6.83
N VAL A 74 2.12 -3.29 -6.53
CA VAL A 74 2.94 -2.50 -5.61
C VAL A 74 4.11 -1.90 -6.38
N GLN A 75 4.15 -0.58 -6.47
CA GLN A 75 5.32 0.16 -6.94
C GLN A 75 6.13 0.60 -5.73
N TRP A 76 7.28 -0.02 -5.54
CA TRP A 76 8.18 0.27 -4.42
C TRP A 76 9.28 1.22 -4.85
N ARG A 77 9.34 2.37 -4.16
CA ARG A 77 10.34 3.43 -4.37
C ARG A 77 10.94 3.75 -3.03
N ALA A 78 12.16 3.28 -2.82
CA ALA A 78 12.84 3.40 -1.55
C ALA A 78 13.40 4.83 -1.36
N TYR A 79 13.88 5.47 -2.44
CA TYR A 79 14.51 6.79 -2.36
C TYR A 79 13.60 7.91 -2.89
N ILE A 80 13.57 9.02 -2.14
CA ILE A 80 12.59 10.13 -2.30
C ILE A 80 13.10 11.29 -3.12
N ASN A 81 14.41 11.41 -3.37
CA ASN A 81 14.95 12.72 -3.73
C ASN A 81 14.27 13.36 -4.96
N ASP A 82 13.72 12.53 -5.86
CA ASP A 82 13.00 12.98 -7.06
C ASP A 82 11.55 12.47 -7.23
N VAL A 83 10.97 11.76 -6.25
CA VAL A 83 9.59 11.27 -6.39
C VAL A 83 8.61 12.41 -6.11
N LYS A 84 7.99 12.92 -7.16
CA LYS A 84 6.83 13.81 -7.07
C LYS A 84 5.58 12.97 -6.83
N ASP A 85 4.74 13.39 -5.89
CA ASP A 85 3.41 12.81 -5.74
C ASP A 85 2.54 13.14 -6.99
N PRO A 86 1.33 12.56 -7.13
CA PRO A 86 0.45 12.85 -8.27
C PRO A 86 0.09 14.34 -8.45
N THR A 87 0.39 15.19 -7.47
CA THR A 87 0.18 16.65 -7.50
C THR A 87 1.44 17.42 -7.91
N GLY A 88 2.55 16.73 -8.21
CA GLY A 88 3.82 17.33 -8.61
C GLY A 88 4.69 17.80 -7.45
N VAL A 89 4.26 17.61 -6.20
CA VAL A 89 4.99 18.02 -5.00
C VAL A 89 5.97 16.92 -4.60
N ARG A 90 7.20 17.28 -4.20
CA ARG A 90 8.15 16.28 -3.66
C ARG A 90 7.47 15.50 -2.54
N ALA A 91 7.33 14.19 -2.73
CA ALA A 91 6.69 13.30 -1.79
C ALA A 91 7.57 13.19 -0.54
N LYS A 92 7.36 14.09 0.43
CA LYS A 92 7.93 13.95 1.77
C LYS A 92 7.26 12.73 2.40
N ILE A 93 7.88 11.55 2.31
CA ILE A 93 7.47 10.42 3.15
C ILE A 93 7.69 10.91 4.58
N LYS A 94 6.59 11.17 5.29
CA LYS A 94 6.62 11.41 6.72
C LYS A 94 6.88 10.05 7.36
N ARG A 95 8.17 9.71 7.44
CA ARG A 95 8.71 8.45 7.91
C ARG A 95 8.64 8.46 9.42
N CYS A 96 7.68 7.73 9.98
CA CYS A 96 7.65 7.10 11.30
C CYS A 96 6.21 7.05 11.82
N ILE A 97 5.68 5.83 11.93
CA ILE A 97 4.60 5.54 12.88
C ILE A 97 5.21 5.60 14.28
N THR A 98 4.54 6.29 15.22
CA THR A 98 5.02 6.37 16.60
C THR A 98 5.06 4.98 17.25
N GLY A 99 5.88 4.78 18.29
CA GLY A 99 6.04 3.46 18.92
C GLY A 99 4.72 2.83 19.37
N SER A 100 3.78 3.65 19.86
CA SER A 100 2.42 3.22 20.24
C SER A 100 1.59 2.73 19.06
N GLU A 101 1.71 3.37 17.89
CA GLU A 101 1.00 2.98 16.67
C GLU A 101 1.60 1.76 15.96
N ARG A 102 2.78 1.28 16.37
CA ARG A 102 3.38 0.05 15.84
C ARG A 102 2.77 -1.22 16.42
N GLN A 103 2.34 -1.17 17.68
CA GLN A 103 1.81 -2.35 18.38
C GLN A 103 0.60 -2.99 17.69
N PRO A 104 -0.39 -2.22 17.18
CA PRO A 104 -1.48 -2.80 16.41
C PRO A 104 -1.01 -3.51 15.13
N VAL A 105 -0.04 -2.92 14.42
CA VAL A 105 0.53 -3.50 13.18
C VAL A 105 1.27 -4.80 13.49
N ILE A 106 2.07 -4.83 14.55
CA ILE A 106 2.79 -6.04 15.01
C ILE A 106 1.81 -7.14 15.38
N LYS A 107 0.78 -6.81 16.16
CA LYS A 107 -0.24 -7.77 16.57
C LYS A 107 -0.99 -8.33 15.37
N ALA A 108 -1.35 -7.49 14.41
CA ALA A 108 -1.99 -7.91 13.17
C ALA A 108 -1.08 -8.83 12.36
N TYR A 109 0.22 -8.52 12.23
CA TYR A 109 1.18 -9.40 11.57
C TYR A 109 1.24 -10.78 12.23
N GLN A 110 1.30 -10.83 13.56
CA GLN A 110 1.32 -12.09 14.32
C GLN A 110 0.05 -12.91 14.12
N GLN A 111 -1.11 -12.25 13.94
CA GLN A 111 -2.39 -12.90 13.65
C GLN A 111 -2.47 -13.50 12.25
N LEU A 112 -1.67 -13.00 11.29
CA LEU A 112 -1.60 -13.59 9.94
C LEU A 112 -0.97 -15.00 9.97
N GLY A 113 -0.31 -15.38 11.07
CA GLY A 113 0.33 -16.69 11.20
C GLY A 113 1.54 -16.89 10.28
N LEU A 114 1.99 -15.81 9.63
CA LEU A 114 3.15 -15.77 8.73
C LEU A 114 4.45 -15.76 9.55
N ARG A 115 4.70 -16.86 10.25
CA ARG A 115 6.01 -17.08 10.86
C ARG A 115 6.96 -17.50 9.75
N GLY A 116 8.11 -16.81 9.68
CA GLY A 116 9.18 -17.20 8.78
C GLY A 116 9.63 -18.64 9.04
N PRO A 117 10.30 -19.29 8.08
CA PRO A 117 10.85 -20.63 8.27
C PRO A 117 11.68 -20.67 9.56
N SER A 118 11.54 -21.73 10.36
CA SER A 118 12.29 -21.86 11.63
C SER A 118 13.82 -21.83 11.44
N ASP A 119 14.29 -22.05 10.22
CA ASP A 119 15.70 -22.08 9.83
C ASP A 119 16.24 -20.72 9.35
N SER A 120 15.45 -19.64 9.38
CA SER A 120 15.95 -18.31 9.04
C SER A 120 16.88 -17.78 10.14
N CYS A 121 18.17 -17.60 9.83
CA CYS A 121 19.17 -17.02 10.75
C CYS A 121 18.87 -15.57 11.20
N GLY A 122 17.87 -14.91 10.60
CA GLY A 122 17.49 -13.54 10.91
C GLY A 122 16.44 -13.43 12.03
N PRO A 123 16.40 -12.31 12.78
CA PRO A 123 15.28 -12.03 13.66
C PRO A 123 13.96 -11.95 12.86
N PRO A 124 12.82 -12.37 13.44
CA PRO A 124 11.51 -12.28 12.80
C PRO A 124 11.16 -10.86 12.32
N LEU A 125 10.37 -10.75 11.24
CA LEU A 125 10.03 -9.46 10.62
C LEU A 125 9.27 -8.52 11.57
N ASP A 126 8.44 -9.04 12.47
CA ASP A 126 7.76 -8.24 13.50
C ASP A 126 8.73 -7.67 14.54
N VAL A 127 9.76 -8.45 14.91
CA VAL A 127 10.86 -8.00 15.77
C VAL A 127 11.70 -6.92 15.07
N LEU A 128 11.97 -7.09 13.78
CA LEU A 128 12.65 -6.08 12.97
C LEU A 128 11.82 -4.79 12.89
N PHE A 129 10.53 -4.89 12.61
CA PHE A 129 9.61 -3.75 12.54
C PHE A 129 9.49 -3.00 13.88
N ALA A 130 9.53 -3.72 15.00
CA ALA A 130 9.55 -3.13 16.33
C ALA A 130 10.83 -2.32 16.59
N ARG A 131 11.99 -2.88 16.23
CA ARG A 131 13.33 -2.35 16.58
C ARG A 131 13.89 -1.32 15.60
N LYS A 132 13.69 -1.51 14.30
CA LYS A 132 14.26 -0.70 13.23
C LYS A 132 13.16 -0.30 12.24
N LEU A 133 12.90 0.99 12.06
CA LEU A 133 12.07 1.47 10.95
C LEU A 133 12.99 1.92 9.82
N ASN A 134 13.58 0.97 9.11
CA ASN A 134 14.27 1.29 7.86
C ASN A 134 13.41 0.81 6.67
N PRO A 135 12.52 1.66 6.11
CA PRO A 135 11.80 1.33 4.89
C PRO A 135 12.72 1.22 3.65
N TYR A 136 14.02 1.52 3.87
CA TYR A 136 15.23 1.14 3.13
C TYR A 136 15.27 -0.29 2.64
N GLU A 137 14.98 -1.15 3.60
CA GLU A 137 15.46 -2.51 3.58
C GLU A 137 14.46 -3.41 2.86
N HIS A 138 14.99 -4.41 2.16
CA HIS A 138 14.19 -5.47 1.53
C HIS A 138 13.19 -6.10 2.51
N TRP A 139 13.62 -6.36 3.76
CA TRP A 139 12.76 -6.95 4.79
C TRP A 139 11.50 -6.11 5.09
N TYR A 140 11.56 -4.79 4.89
CA TYR A 140 10.41 -3.92 5.13
C TYR A 140 9.37 -4.05 4.01
N LEU A 141 9.81 -4.24 2.76
CA LEU A 141 8.89 -4.57 1.66
C LEU A 141 8.25 -5.94 1.91
N GLU A 142 9.03 -6.94 2.32
CA GLU A 142 8.50 -8.27 2.65
C GLU A 142 7.44 -8.19 3.75
N PHE A 143 7.74 -7.46 4.82
CA PHE A 143 6.78 -7.19 5.89
C PHE A 143 5.53 -6.49 5.36
N PHE A 144 5.67 -5.51 4.48
CA PHE A 144 4.53 -4.80 3.87
C PHE A 144 3.66 -5.71 2.99
N LEU A 145 4.28 -6.52 2.13
CA LEU A 145 3.59 -7.44 1.23
C LEU A 145 2.83 -8.53 1.96
N SER A 146 3.27 -8.93 3.16
CA SER A 146 2.57 -9.90 4.00
C SER A 146 1.11 -9.51 4.29
N PHE A 147 0.79 -8.21 4.28
CA PHE A 147 -0.56 -7.69 4.47
C PHE A 147 -1.38 -7.61 3.19
N LEU A 148 -0.79 -7.86 2.02
CA LEU A 148 -1.40 -7.63 0.72
C LEU A 148 -1.60 -8.95 -0.04
N PRO A 149 -2.61 -9.76 0.32
CA PRO A 149 -2.76 -11.14 -0.18
C PRO A 149 -3.04 -11.24 -1.68
N ASN A 150 -3.47 -10.15 -2.32
CA ASN A 150 -3.95 -10.10 -3.69
C ASN A 150 -2.97 -9.45 -4.68
N VAL A 151 -1.75 -9.14 -4.24
CA VAL A 151 -0.72 -8.54 -5.08
C VAL A 151 -0.22 -9.57 -6.09
N THR A 152 -0.25 -9.20 -7.36
CA THR A 152 0.22 -10.02 -8.48
C THR A 152 1.44 -9.41 -9.17
N ASP A 153 1.68 -8.11 -9.00
CA ASP A 153 2.76 -7.36 -9.65
C ASP A 153 3.51 -6.50 -8.63
N VAL A 154 4.83 -6.59 -8.62
CA VAL A 154 5.71 -5.79 -7.78
C VAL A 154 6.77 -5.15 -8.67
N GLU A 155 6.83 -3.83 -8.67
CA GLU A 155 7.79 -3.02 -9.43
C GLU A 155 8.69 -2.28 -8.46
N ILE A 156 9.98 -2.60 -8.44
CA ILE A 156 10.96 -2.00 -7.52
C ILE A 156 11.88 -1.11 -8.34
N HIS A 157 11.87 0.20 -8.07
CA HIS A 157 12.65 1.16 -8.85
C HIS A 157 14.09 1.33 -8.38
N ASP A 158 14.36 1.14 -7.08
CA ASP A 158 15.66 1.44 -6.46
C ASP A 158 16.32 0.16 -5.88
N ALA A 159 16.12 -0.99 -6.56
CA ALA A 159 16.56 -2.30 -6.06
C ALA A 159 18.08 -2.38 -5.85
N TRP A 160 18.87 -1.60 -6.61
CA TRP A 160 20.34 -1.53 -6.54
C TRP A 160 20.93 -1.09 -5.19
N HIS A 161 20.08 -0.68 -4.24
CA HIS A 161 20.46 -0.22 -2.90
C HIS A 161 20.18 -1.29 -1.85
N TRP A 162 19.47 -2.35 -2.23
CA TRP A 162 19.38 -3.54 -1.40
C TRP A 162 20.71 -4.26 -1.60
N ASP A 163 21.50 -4.34 -0.53
CA ASP A 163 22.85 -4.87 -0.54
C ASP A 163 22.97 -6.15 -1.40
N ASP A 164 23.63 -6.05 -2.56
CA ASP A 164 24.13 -7.18 -3.34
C ASP A 164 25.27 -7.92 -2.60
N CYS A 165 25.62 -7.49 -1.38
CA CYS A 165 26.71 -8.04 -0.58
C CYS A 165 26.44 -9.44 0.00
N ILE A 166 25.23 -9.98 -0.15
CA ILE A 166 25.00 -11.41 0.04
C ILE A 166 25.42 -12.09 -1.28
N ARG A 167 26.73 -12.33 -1.42
CA ARG A 167 27.25 -13.22 -2.48
C ARG A 167 26.61 -14.59 -2.29
N TRP A 168 25.99 -15.08 -3.36
CA TRP A 168 25.37 -16.40 -3.47
C TRP A 168 26.48 -17.46 -3.51
#